data_AF-A0A1N6ZWI5-F1
#
_entry.id   AF-A0A1N6ZWI5-F1
#
_cell.length_a   1.000
_cell.length_b   1.000
_cell.length_c   1.000
_cell.angle_alpha   90.00
_cell.angle_beta   90.00
_cell.angle_gamma   90.00
#
_symmetry.space_group_name_H-M   'P 1'
#
loop_
_entity.id
_entity.type
_entity.pdbx_description
1 polymer ?
#
loop_
_entity_poly.entity_id
_entity_poly.type
_entity_poly.pdbx_seq_one_letter_code
_entity_poly.pdbx_strand_id
1 'polypeptide(L)' 'MKPQLIIFAVLIAGFISYNVFFQSPDDKTNTVINILFASILFGYISFMAYTLLRKMKK' A
#
# COMPACT_ATOMS: atom_id res chain seq x y z
N MET A 1 0.69 -9.04 -14.57
CA MET A 1 0.52 -7.64 -14.15
C MET A 1 -0.91 -7.35 -13.70
N LYS A 2 -1.94 -7.88 -14.39
CA LYS A 2 -3.35 -7.81 -13.95
C LYS A 2 -3.60 -8.19 -12.46
N PRO A 3 -3.11 -9.33 -11.94
CA PRO A 3 -3.37 -9.70 -10.54
C PRO A 3 -2.63 -8.83 -9.52
N GLN A 4 -1.41 -8.35 -9.82
CA GLN A 4 -0.65 -7.48 -8.92
C GLN A 4 -1.29 -6.09 -8.80
N LEU A 5 -1.81 -5.54 -9.91
CA LEU A 5 -2.57 -4.28 -9.87
C LEU A 5 -3.87 -4.42 -9.06
N ILE A 6 -4.57 -5.55 -9.16
CA ILE A 6 -5.78 -5.79 -8.38
C ILE A 6 -5.45 -5.86 -6.89
N ILE A 7 -4.41 -6.60 -6.50
CA ILE A 7 -3.95 -6.67 -5.10
C ILE A 7 -3.56 -5.28 -4.60
N PHE A 8 -2.86 -4.49 -5.41
CA PHE A 8 -2.47 -3.13 -5.06
C PHE A 8 -3.68 -2.20 -4.89
N ALA A 9 -4.68 -2.29 -5.79
CA ALA A 9 -5.92 -1.53 -5.67
C ALA A 9 -6.69 -1.89 -4.40
N VAL A 10 -6.75 -3.17 -4.02
CA VAL A 10 -7.37 -3.62 -2.77
C VAL A 10 -6.61 -3.09 -1.54
N LEU A 11 -5.27 -3.10 -1.57
CA LEU A 11 -4.43 -2.51 -0.52
C LEU A 11 -4.69 -1.01 -0.34
N ILE A 12 -4.80 -0.25 -1.44
CA ILE A 12 -5.14 1.18 -1.40
C ILE A 12 -6.56 1.38 -0.86
N ALA A 13 -7.54 0.61 -1.35
CA ALA A 13 -8.92 0.70 -0.90
C ALA A 13 -9.05 0.43 0.60
N GLY A 14 -8.29 -0.55 1.13
CA GLY A 14 -8.20 -0.81 2.56
C GLY A 14 -7.59 0.35 3.34
N PHE A 15 -6.51 0.96 2.86
CA PHE A 15 -5.88 2.13 3.49
C PHE A 15 -6.81 3.34 3.55
N ILE A 16 -7.50 3.63 2.44
CA ILE A 16 -8.47 4.74 2.36
C ILE A 16 -9.64 4.45 3.30
N SER A 17 -10.18 3.23 3.29
CA SER A 17 -11.29 2.86 4.17
C SER A 17 -10.91 3.01 5.64
N TYR A 18 -9.68 2.64 6.00
CA TYR A 18 -9.18 2.81 7.36
C TYR A 18 -9.07 4.30 7.75
N ASN A 19 -8.51 5.15 6.86
CA ASN A 19 -8.38 6.58 7.14
C ASN A 19 -9.73 7.32 7.17
N VAL A 20 -10.71 6.91 6.37
CA VAL A 20 -12.00 7.62 6.27
C VAL A 20 -12.99 7.16 7.35
N PHE A 21 -13.02 5.88 7.70
CA PHE A 21 -14.03 5.32 8.60
C PHE A 21 -13.48 4.91 9.98
N PHE A 22 -12.19 4.58 10.09
CA PHE A 22 -11.58 4.00 11.30
C PHE A 22 -10.44 4.87 11.86
N GLN A 23 -10.43 6.17 11.53
CA GLN A 23 -9.43 7.10 12.04
C GLN A 23 -9.40 7.07 13.57
N SER A 24 -8.23 6.76 14.13
CA SER A 24 -8.05 6.75 15.59
C SER A 24 -8.14 8.19 16.13
N PRO A 25 -8.84 8.42 17.26
CA PRO A 25 -8.93 9.74 17.88
C PRO A 25 -7.61 10.21 18.51
N ASP A 26 -6.65 9.32 18.74
CA ASP A 26 -5.31 9.68 19.18
C ASP A 26 -4.40 9.97 17.98
N ASP A 27 -3.96 11.23 17.84
CA ASP A 27 -3.17 11.71 16.70
C ASP A 27 -1.84 10.95 16.52
N LYS A 28 -1.19 10.59 17.62
CA LYS A 28 0.06 9.83 17.61
C LYS A 28 -0.16 8.44 17.03
N THR A 29 -1.21 7.76 17.50
CA THR A 29 -1.58 6.42 17.06
C THR A 29 -1.98 6.45 15.58
N ASN A 30 -2.81 7.42 15.17
CA ASN A 30 -3.22 7.59 13.78
C ASN A 30 -2.01 7.83 12.85
N THR A 31 -1.05 8.65 13.28
CA THR A 31 0.19 8.90 12.55
C THR A 31 1.02 7.63 12.37
N VAL A 32 1.19 6.84 13.43
CA VAL A 32 1.92 5.56 13.37
C VAL A 32 1.25 4.60 12.40
N ILE A 33 -0.08 4.49 12.44
CA ILE A 33 -0.82 3.61 11.53
C ILE A 33 -0.66 4.05 10.08
N ASN A 34 -0.73 5.36 9.81
CA ASN A 34 -0.52 5.90 8.47
C ASN A 34 0.89 5.63 7.95
N ILE A 35 1.92 5.79 8.78
CA ILE A 35 3.30 5.45 8.42
C ILE A 35 3.42 3.95 8.12
N LEU A 36 2.79 3.10 8.92
CA LEU A 36 2.84 1.65 8.74
C LEU A 36 2.19 1.24 7.41
N PHE A 37 0.98 1.72 7.13
CA PHE A 37 0.29 1.46 5.87
C PHE A 37 1.06 2.02 4.66
N ALA A 38 1.57 3.25 4.76
CA ALA A 38 2.37 3.85 3.70
C ALA A 38 3.63 3.01 3.43
N SER A 39 4.29 2.50 4.47
CA SER A 39 5.46 1.62 4.35
C SER A 39 5.13 0.31 3.63
N ILE A 40 3.98 -0.32 3.97
CA ILE A 40 3.51 -1.55 3.33
C ILE A 40 3.18 -1.30 1.85
N LEU A 41 2.42 -0.24 1.55
CA LEU A 41 2.08 0.16 0.19
C LEU A 41 3.33 0.41 -0.63
N PHE A 42 4.28 1.17 -0.08
CA PHE A 42 5.53 1.50 -0.76
C PHE A 42 6.40 0.26 -1.00
N GLY A 43 6.47 -0.66 -0.04
CA GLY A 43 7.13 -1.95 -0.19
C GLY A 43 6.53 -2.78 -1.32
N TYR A 44 5.20 -2.83 -1.42
CA TYR A 44 4.50 -3.55 -2.49
C TYR A 44 4.77 -2.93 -3.87
N ILE A 45 4.75 -1.60 -3.98
CA ILE A 45 5.10 -0.89 -5.23
C ILE A 45 6.54 -1.19 -5.63
N SER A 46 7.48 -1.14 -4.69
CA SER A 46 8.89 -1.42 -4.93
C SER A 46 9.11 -2.84 -5.44
N PHE A 47 8.44 -3.82 -4.83
CA PHE A 47 8.45 -5.21 -5.29
C PHE A 47 7.84 -5.36 -6.70
N MET A 48 6.73 -4.66 -6.97
CA MET A 48 6.09 -4.67 -8.29
C MET A 48 7.01 -4.07 -9.35
N ALA A 49 7.64 -2.93 -9.07
CA ALA A 49 8.61 -2.29 -9.95
C ALA A 49 9.81 -3.21 -10.21
N TYR A 50 10.37 -3.84 -9.18
CA TYR A 50 11.47 -4.80 -9.32
C TYR A 50 11.08 -5.99 -10.21
N THR A 51 9.93 -6.63 -9.95
CA THR A 51 9.45 -7.76 -10.76
C THR A 51 9.11 -7.36 -12.19
N LEU A 52 8.64 -6.13 -12.40
CA LEU A 52 8.37 -5.58 -13.73
C LEU A 52 9.66 -5.35 -14.52
N LEU A 53 10.66 -4.70 -13.92
CA LEU A 53 11.99 -4.50 -14.52
C LEU A 53 12.67 -5.84 -14.84
N ARG A 54 12.57 -6.82 -13.94
CA ARG A 54 13.14 -8.16 -14.14
C ARG A 54 12.46 -8.93 -15.27
N LYS A 55 11.19 -8.63 -15.58
CA LYS A 55 10.48 -9.20 -16.74
C LYS A 55 10.78 -8.47 -18.06
N MET A 56 11.24 -7.22 -17.99
CA MET A 56 11.60 -6.41 -19.17
C MET A 56 13.06 -6.62 -19.61
N LYS A 57 13.96 -6.98 -18.69
CA LYS A 57 15.30 -7.48 -19.03
C LYS A 57 15.16 -8.88 -19.65
N LYS A 58 14.96 -8.91 -20.96
CA LYS A 58 15.31 -10.04 -21.83
C LYS A 58 16.82 -10.24 -21.82
#